data_AF-A0A173VZW9-F1
#
_entry.id   AF-A0A173VZW9-F1
#
_cell.length_a   1.000
_cell.length_b   1.000
_cell.length_c   1.000
_cell.angle_alpha   90.00
_cell.angle_beta   90.00
_cell.angle_gamma   90.00
#
_symmetry.space_group_name_H-M   'P 1'
#
loop_
_entity.id
_entity.type
_entity.pdbx_description
1 polymer ?
#
loop_
_entity_poly.entity_id
_entity_poly.type
_entity_poly.pdbx_seq_one_letter_code
_entity_poly.pdbx_strand_id
1 'polypeptide(L)'
;MGSINCLPDTAFEQMVETKNIFHKTGNRQGYHVIISFSPEEKVSAEQAMYVLEHFAKDVLGDDYEAVFAVHTDREHMHGHLIWNSVSVTTGKKYNSPK
;
A
#
# COMPACT_ATOMS: atom_id res chain seq x y z
N MET A 1 -0.93 -10.09 -6.35
CA MET A 1 -0.20 -9.08 -5.58
C MET A 1 0.35 -8.07 -6.58
N GLY A 2 0.46 -6.81 -6.20
CA GLY A 2 1.07 -5.76 -7.00
C GLY A 2 1.82 -4.76 -6.11
N SER A 3 2.51 -3.81 -6.74
CA SER A 3 3.24 -2.75 -6.07
C SER A 3 3.19 -1.44 -6.85
N ILE A 4 3.52 -0.36 -6.16
CA ILE A 4 3.68 1.00 -6.70
C ILE A 4 5.03 1.53 -6.21
N ASN A 5 5.81 2.14 -7.11
CA ASN A 5 7.12 2.76 -6.85
C ASN A 5 8.18 1.87 -6.18
N CYS A 6 7.97 0.56 -6.13
CA CYS A 6 8.91 -0.42 -5.62
C CYS A 6 8.68 -1.78 -6.29
N LEU A 7 9.64 -2.68 -6.16
CA LEU A 7 9.50 -4.08 -6.55
C LEU A 7 8.88 -4.88 -5.40
N PRO A 8 7.88 -5.77 -5.63
CA PRO A 8 7.20 -6.49 -4.55
C PRO A 8 8.16 -7.27 -3.63
N ASP A 9 9.14 -7.95 -4.23
CA ASP A 9 10.07 -8.83 -3.50
C ASP A 9 11.09 -8.07 -2.64
N THR A 10 11.34 -6.80 -2.95
CA THR A 10 12.31 -5.95 -2.24
C THR A 10 11.68 -4.67 -1.69
N ALA A 11 10.35 -4.67 -1.52
CA ALA A 11 9.60 -3.49 -1.14
C ALA A 11 10.00 -3.01 0.27
N PHE A 12 10.24 -3.93 1.19
CA PHE A 12 10.66 -3.60 2.56
C PHE A 12 12.02 -2.88 2.55
N GLU A 13 13.00 -3.43 1.83
CA GLU A 13 14.34 -2.88 1.72
C GLU A 13 14.31 -1.48 1.10
N GLN A 14 13.58 -1.30 0.00
CA GLN A 14 13.41 0.00 -0.66
C GLN A 14 12.76 1.02 0.29
N MET A 15 11.69 0.63 0.98
CA MET A 15 11.03 1.50 1.95
C MET A 15 11.94 1.92 3.10
N VAL A 16 12.83 1.03 3.55
CA VAL A 16 13.85 1.32 4.57
C VAL A 16 14.92 2.25 4.02
N GLU A 17 15.38 2.01 2.80
CA GLU A 17 16.36 2.86 2.10
C GLU A 17 15.85 4.30 1.94
N THR A 18 14.62 4.49 1.48
CA THR A 18 13.96 5.80 1.41
C THR A 18 14.00 6.52 2.77
N LYS A 19 13.74 5.83 3.87
CA LYS A 19 13.81 6.42 5.22
C LYS A 19 15.24 6.78 5.61
N ASN A 20 16.23 5.98 5.22
CA ASN A 20 17.63 6.25 5.50
C ASN A 20 18.10 7.51 4.75
N ILE A 21 17.76 7.62 3.46
CA ILE A 21 18.08 8.77 2.59
C ILE A 21 17.54 10.07 3.20
N PHE A 22 16.28 10.07 3.67
CA PHE A 22 15.66 11.26 4.25
C PHE A 22 15.85 11.40 5.77
N HIS A 23 16.66 10.53 6.40
CA HIS A 23 16.92 10.52 7.85
C HIS A 23 15.65 10.43 8.72
N LYS A 24 14.69 9.58 8.32
CA LYS A 24 13.36 9.40 8.95
C LYS A 24 13.10 7.96 9.39
N THR A 25 14.09 7.36 10.06
CA THR A 25 14.09 5.96 10.49
C THR A 25 13.24 5.68 11.72
N GLY A 26 12.87 6.70 12.50
CA GLY A 26 12.04 6.56 13.71
C GLY A 26 10.52 6.72 13.48
N ASN A 27 9.76 6.52 14.56
CA ASN A 27 8.30 6.71 14.64
C ASN A 27 7.50 5.80 13.69
N ARG A 28 6.37 6.29 13.15
CA ARG A 28 5.53 5.55 12.22
C ARG A 28 6.35 5.16 10.98
N GLN A 29 6.37 3.86 10.67
CA GLN A 29 7.17 3.28 9.59
C GLN A 29 6.40 3.12 8.29
N GLY A 30 5.11 2.83 8.37
CA GLY A 30 4.22 2.70 7.24
C GLY A 30 2.77 2.75 7.70
N TYR A 31 1.88 2.51 6.75
CA TYR A 31 0.44 2.41 6.98
C TYR A 31 -0.06 1.10 6.39
N HIS A 32 -1.12 0.56 6.99
CA HIS A 32 -1.75 -0.66 6.54
C HIS A 32 -3.26 -0.43 6.52
N VAL A 33 -3.86 -0.59 5.34
CA VAL A 33 -5.29 -0.51 5.13
C VAL A 33 -5.79 -1.88 4.68
N ILE A 34 -6.97 -2.25 5.19
CA ILE A 34 -7.69 -3.44 4.79
C ILE A 34 -9.00 -3.01 4.15
N ILE A 35 -9.24 -3.47 2.92
CA ILE A 35 -10.51 -3.29 2.21
C ILE A 35 -11.21 -4.64 2.19
N SER A 36 -12.31 -4.77 2.92
CA SER A 36 -13.09 -6.01 2.99
C SER A 36 -14.24 -5.94 2.00
N PHE A 37 -14.51 -7.05 1.30
CA PHE A 37 -15.62 -7.18 0.37
C PHE A 37 -16.68 -8.07 1.01
N SER A 38 -17.95 -7.65 0.98
CA SER A 38 -19.03 -8.44 1.57
C SER A 38 -19.17 -9.78 0.82
N PRO A 39 -19.43 -10.92 1.51
CA PRO A 39 -19.76 -12.18 0.84
C PRO A 39 -20.98 -12.08 -0.10
N GLU A 40 -21.87 -11.12 0.14
CA GLU A 40 -23.07 -10.88 -0.67
C GLU A 40 -22.75 -10.07 -1.94
N GLU A 41 -21.63 -9.35 -1.96
CA GLU A 41 -21.18 -8.59 -3.13
C GLU A 41 -20.53 -9.53 -4.15
N LYS A 42 -20.97 -9.41 -5.41
CA LYS A 42 -20.37 -10.17 -6.52
C LYS A 42 -19.09 -9.49 -6.99
N VAL A 43 -18.00 -9.68 -6.25
CA VAL A 43 -16.67 -9.15 -6.58
C VAL A 43 -15.71 -10.30 -6.88
N SER A 44 -15.06 -10.27 -8.04
CA SER A 44 -13.98 -11.19 -8.37
C SER A 44 -12.66 -10.76 -7.74
N ALA A 45 -11.71 -11.68 -7.58
CA ALA A 45 -10.36 -11.34 -7.10
C ALA A 45 -9.65 -10.32 -8.00
N GLU A 46 -9.92 -10.34 -9.31
CA GLU A 46 -9.40 -9.36 -10.27
C GLU A 46 -10.00 -7.98 -10.03
N GLN A 47 -11.31 -7.88 -9.79
CA GLN A 47 -11.96 -6.61 -9.45
C GLN A 47 -11.47 -6.07 -8.11
N ALA A 48 -11.29 -6.93 -7.10
CA ALA A 48 -10.71 -6.54 -5.82
C ALA A 48 -9.27 -6.02 -5.98
N MET A 49 -8.46 -6.67 -6.83
CA MET A 49 -7.10 -6.22 -7.15
C MET A 49 -7.12 -4.87 -7.86
N TYR A 50 -8.02 -4.70 -8.83
CA TYR A 50 -8.23 -3.44 -9.55
C TYR A 50 -8.57 -2.31 -8.58
N VAL A 51 -9.49 -2.55 -7.64
CA VAL A 51 -9.88 -1.57 -6.59
C VAL A 51 -8.68 -1.17 -5.73
N LEU A 52 -7.89 -2.14 -5.26
CA LEU A 52 -6.69 -1.85 -4.45
C LEU A 52 -5.66 -1.02 -5.23
N GLU A 53 -5.39 -1.39 -6.49
CA GLU A 53 -4.42 -0.70 -7.33
C GLU A 53 -4.86 0.74 -7.61
N HIS A 54 -6.13 0.97 -7.94
CA HIS A 54 -6.64 2.30 -8.24
C HIS A 54 -6.69 3.16 -6.98
N PHE A 55 -7.16 2.61 -5.86
CA PHE A 55 -7.14 3.31 -4.59
C PHE A 55 -5.72 3.70 -4.19
N ALA A 56 -4.75 2.81 -4.35
CA ALA A 56 -3.36 3.10 -4.05
C ALA A 56 -2.79 4.20 -4.97
N LYS A 57 -3.05 4.15 -6.29
CA LYS A 57 -2.61 5.20 -7.23
C LYS A 57 -3.23 6.55 -6.91
N ASP A 58 -4.52 6.60 -6.60
CA ASP A 58 -5.24 7.85 -6.31
C ASP A 58 -4.76 8.49 -5.00
N VAL A 59 -4.46 7.68 -3.99
CA VAL A 59 -4.07 8.17 -2.65
C VAL A 59 -2.58 8.44 -2.54
N LEU A 60 -1.75 7.66 -3.22
CA LEU A 60 -0.29 7.65 -3.02
C LEU A 60 0.49 8.21 -4.21
N GLY A 61 -0.07 8.12 -5.42
CA GLY A 61 0.57 8.57 -6.65
C GLY A 61 1.99 8.05 -6.82
N ASP A 62 2.86 8.92 -7.33
CA ASP A 62 4.29 8.63 -7.51
C ASP A 62 5.11 8.90 -6.23
N ASP A 63 4.46 9.30 -5.13
CA ASP A 63 5.14 9.80 -3.94
C ASP A 63 5.50 8.74 -2.92
N TYR A 64 4.83 7.58 -2.90
CA TYR A 64 5.07 6.55 -1.88
C TYR A 64 5.23 5.16 -2.50
N GLU A 65 6.18 4.39 -1.98
CA GLU A 65 6.29 2.97 -2.26
C GLU A 65 5.14 2.23 -1.56
N ALA A 66 4.46 1.33 -2.28
CA ALA A 66 3.35 0.55 -1.76
C ALA A 66 3.30 -0.87 -2.32
N VAL A 67 2.73 -1.79 -1.55
CA VAL A 67 2.41 -3.15 -1.95
C VAL A 67 0.98 -3.48 -1.59
N PHE A 68 0.33 -4.30 -2.42
CA PHE A 68 -1.04 -4.72 -2.19
C PHE A 68 -1.32 -6.15 -2.64
N ALA A 69 -2.21 -6.82 -1.94
CA ALA A 69 -2.60 -8.19 -2.19
C ALA A 69 -4.06 -8.44 -1.81
N VAL A 70 -4.70 -9.39 -2.48
CA VAL A 70 -6.04 -9.88 -2.15
C VAL A 70 -5.88 -11.27 -1.54
N HIS A 71 -6.57 -11.50 -0.43
CA HIS A 71 -6.66 -12.78 0.25
C HIS A 71 -8.09 -13.33 0.19
N THR A 72 -8.20 -14.64 0.04
CA THR A 72 -9.46 -15.41 0.00
C THR A 72 -9.45 -16.55 1.01
N ASP A 73 -8.61 -16.44 2.04
CA ASP A 73 -8.35 -17.46 3.06
C ASP A 73 -9.27 -17.34 4.30
N ARG A 74 -10.27 -16.46 4.24
CA ARG A 74 -11.27 -16.20 5.29
C ARG A 74 -12.68 -16.30 4.71
N GLU A 75 -13.69 -16.17 5.58
CA GLU A 75 -15.11 -16.18 5.19
C GLU A 75 -15.47 -15.13 4.13
N HIS A 76 -14.72 -14.02 4.10
CA HIS A 76 -14.85 -12.97 3.10
C HIS A 76 -13.50 -12.61 2.49
N MET A 77 -13.54 -12.22 1.21
CA MET A 77 -12.38 -11.71 0.50
C MET A 77 -11.98 -10.35 1.06
N HIS A 78 -10.68 -10.13 1.22
CA HIS A 78 -10.15 -8.86 1.71
C HIS A 78 -8.83 -8.51 1.03
N GLY A 79 -8.64 -7.23 0.80
CA GLY A 79 -7.43 -6.65 0.25
C GLY A 79 -6.58 -6.01 1.34
N HIS A 80 -5.27 -6.24 1.31
CA HIS A 80 -4.31 -5.48 2.09
C HIS A 80 -3.58 -4.49 1.18
N LEU A 81 -3.45 -3.25 1.63
CA LEU A 81 -2.59 -2.22 1.05
C LEU A 81 -1.66 -1.70 2.14
N ILE A 82 -0.35 -1.76 1.89
CA ILE A 82 0.69 -1.30 2.81
C ILE A 82 1.58 -0.30 2.04
N TRP A 83 1.90 0.83 2.65
CA TRP A 83 2.80 1.81 2.03
C TRP A 83 3.76 2.48 3.00
N ASN A 84 4.82 3.06 2.44
CA ASN A 84 5.84 3.76 3.19
C ASN A 84 5.26 5.00 3.89
N SER A 85 5.71 5.28 5.10
CA SER A 85 5.35 6.51 5.80
C SER A 85 6.06 7.75 5.27
N VAL A 86 7.14 7.58 4.50
CA VAL A 86 7.99 8.66 3.97
C VAL A 86 7.86 8.68 2.46
N SER A 87 7.65 9.85 1.88
CA SER A 87 7.59 10.03 0.44
C SER A 87 8.98 9.82 -0.17
N VAL A 88 9.06 9.00 -1.22
CA VAL A 88 10.29 8.76 -1.99
C VAL A 88 10.72 10.00 -2.77
N THR A 89 9.76 10.84 -3.19
CA THR A 89 10.02 12.08 -3.92
C THR A 89 10.46 13.23 -3.01
N THR A 90 9.78 13.42 -1.88
CA THR A 90 9.90 14.65 -1.07
C THR A 90 10.50 14.44 0.31
N GLY A 91 10.59 13.20 0.77
CA GLY A 91 10.97 12.87 2.15
C GLY A 91 9.94 13.31 3.20
N LYS A 92 8.80 13.91 2.83
CA LYS A 92 7.75 14.27 3.78
C LYS A 92 7.08 13.02 4.32
N LYS A 93 6.58 13.10 5.56
CA LYS A 93 5.77 12.00 6.12
C LYS A 93 4.37 12.10 5.49
N TYR A 94 3.79 10.94 5.18
CA TYR A 94 2.42 10.86 4.69
C TYR A 94 1.46 11.55 5.65
N ASN A 95 0.62 12.40 5.07
CA ASN A 95 -0.45 13.11 5.75
C ASN A 95 -1.72 12.82 4.97
N SER A 96 -2.62 12.03 5.56
CA SER A 96 -3.88 11.69 4.91
C SER A 96 -4.66 12.97 4.59
N PRO A 97 -5.22 13.12 3.38
CA PRO A 97 -6.23 14.13 3.16
C PRO A 97 -7.36 13.90 4.16
N LYS A 98 -7.79 14.97 4.84
CA LYS A 98 -8.94 14.94 5.75
C LYS A 98 -10.23 14.83 4.95
#